data_AF-A0A7V8XC95-F1
#
_entry.id   AF-A0A7V8XC95-F1
#
_cell.length_a   1.000
_cell.length_b   1.000
_cell.length_c   1.000
_cell.angle_alpha   90.00
_cell.angle_beta   90.00
_cell.angle_gamma   90.00
#
_symmetry.space_group_name_H-M   'P 1'
#
loop_
_entity.id
_entity.type
_entity.pdbx_description
1 polymer ?
#
loop_
_entity_poly.entity_id
_entity_poly.type
_entity_poly.pdbx_seq_one_letter_code
_entity_poly.pdbx_strand_id
1 'polypeptide(L)'
;MTRIRPLILALFAVAACSSDNDVTGPASGTTVAFDLATIASDAVAEDVDIMAGMDGEIGLLTGSALVVDGIPGRPTVSGCNFNAGRFACPPRNQQGLTLDRTVTFLDALGASQVAYDAETTASIQLSVRIMGDVIRGNWTGTVDRSRELTITGLAGTETTRTVNGSGTESVSGSRHSGNSGNGNGNGNTTRSYDLEGTVVISDVVMPVRGDGVAPWPLSGTITRVVTITPDAGSPVTRTVVVTFNGSANVPATVNGEAFTLNLAARRAVRRGQ
;
A
#
# COMPACT_ATOMS: atom_id res chain seq x y z
N MET A 1 54.39 50.19 -45.75
CA MET A 1 53.04 50.06 -45.14
C MET A 1 52.24 49.24 -46.14
N THR A 2 52.02 47.95 -45.94
CA THR A 2 50.84 47.39 -45.25
C THR A 2 51.16 45.94 -44.84
N ARG A 3 50.77 45.55 -43.62
CA ARG A 3 51.23 44.34 -42.91
C ARG A 3 50.56 43.06 -43.42
N ILE A 4 51.37 42.02 -43.62
CA ILE A 4 50.96 40.61 -43.80
C ILE A 4 50.66 40.03 -42.40
N ARG A 5 49.47 39.46 -42.20
CA ARG A 5 49.08 38.72 -40.99
C ARG A 5 48.91 37.23 -41.34
N PRO A 6 49.63 36.30 -40.71
CA PRO A 6 49.30 34.88 -40.78
C PRO A 6 48.23 34.55 -39.72
N LEU A 7 47.13 33.92 -40.13
CA LEU A 7 46.14 33.34 -39.22
C LEU A 7 46.61 31.94 -38.85
N ILE A 8 47.11 31.78 -37.62
CA ILE A 8 47.49 30.50 -37.02
C ILE A 8 46.21 29.82 -36.52
N LEU A 9 45.93 28.64 -37.08
CA LEU A 9 44.86 27.73 -36.63
C LEU A 9 45.38 26.95 -35.41
N ALA A 10 45.05 27.40 -34.19
CA ALA A 10 45.39 26.71 -32.96
C ALA A 10 44.24 25.78 -32.55
N LEU A 11 44.44 24.48 -32.77
CA LEU A 11 43.60 23.39 -32.32
C LEU A 11 43.85 23.18 -30.81
N PHE A 12 42.99 23.74 -29.95
CA PHE A 12 42.99 23.42 -28.52
C PHE A 12 42.11 22.19 -28.27
N ALA A 13 42.74 21.01 -28.27
CA ALA A 13 42.20 19.82 -27.63
C ALA A 13 42.32 20.01 -26.11
N VAL A 14 41.23 20.44 -25.48
CA VAL A 14 41.13 20.42 -24.01
C VAL A 14 40.60 19.06 -23.61
N ALA A 15 41.41 18.39 -22.79
CA ALA A 15 41.20 17.06 -22.26
C ALA A 15 39.82 16.88 -21.64
N ALA A 16 39.21 15.73 -21.94
CA ALA A 16 38.11 15.17 -21.18
C ALA A 16 38.59 14.88 -19.75
N CYS A 17 38.18 15.73 -18.80
CA CYS A 17 38.17 15.34 -17.40
C CYS A 17 36.88 14.55 -17.16
N SER A 18 37.03 13.22 -17.16
CA SER A 18 36.11 12.31 -16.49
C SER A 18 36.10 12.66 -15.00
N SER A 19 34.95 13.06 -14.47
CA SER A 19 34.70 13.06 -13.04
C SER A 19 33.27 12.63 -12.79
N ASP A 20 33.16 11.42 -12.25
CA ASP A 20 32.11 10.90 -11.37
C ASP A 20 30.70 10.77 -11.95
N ASN A 21 30.48 9.60 -12.54
CA ASN A 21 29.16 9.00 -12.68
C ASN A 21 28.67 8.53 -11.30
N ASP A 22 28.04 9.42 -10.55
CA ASP A 22 27.03 9.04 -9.57
C ASP A 22 25.70 9.62 -10.06
N VAL A 23 24.91 8.79 -10.74
CA VAL A 23 23.62 9.21 -11.30
C VAL A 23 22.56 9.16 -10.20
N THR A 24 22.71 10.02 -9.21
CA THR A 24 21.68 10.40 -8.22
C THR A 24 20.90 11.63 -8.69
N GLY A 25 20.74 11.80 -10.00
CA GLY A 25 19.94 12.88 -10.58
C GLY A 25 18.46 12.75 -10.21
N PRO A 26 17.72 13.86 -10.04
CA PRO A 26 16.32 13.82 -9.66
C PRO A 26 15.52 13.03 -10.69
N ALA A 27 14.78 12.03 -10.20
CA ALA A 27 13.89 11.24 -11.03
C ALA A 27 12.84 12.15 -11.69
N SER A 28 12.55 11.92 -12.97
CA SER A 28 11.48 12.65 -13.65
C SER A 28 10.14 12.46 -12.95
N GLY A 29 9.24 13.44 -13.04
CA GLY A 29 7.94 13.40 -12.35
C GLY A 29 7.07 12.18 -12.71
N THR A 30 7.27 11.61 -13.90
CA THR A 30 6.64 10.36 -14.34
C THR A 30 7.27 9.14 -13.66
N THR A 31 8.59 9.11 -13.48
CA THR A 31 9.30 8.00 -12.82
C THR A 31 8.87 7.87 -11.35
N VAL A 32 8.79 8.99 -10.63
CA VAL A 32 8.29 9.03 -9.24
C VAL A 32 6.85 8.55 -9.14
N ALA A 33 6.00 8.88 -10.13
CA ALA A 33 4.61 8.42 -10.15
C ALA A 33 4.50 6.89 -10.28
N PHE A 34 5.37 6.26 -11.08
CA PHE A 34 5.40 4.79 -11.20
C PHE A 34 5.97 4.10 -9.96
N ASP A 35 7.02 4.68 -9.35
CA ASP A 35 7.56 4.20 -8.07
C ASP A 35 6.47 4.23 -6.99
N LEU A 36 5.75 5.36 -6.87
CA LEU A 36 4.63 5.48 -5.94
C LEU A 36 3.47 4.53 -6.26
N ALA A 37 3.13 4.32 -7.54
CA ALA A 37 2.13 3.33 -7.91
C ALA A 37 2.53 1.91 -7.48
N THR A 38 3.83 1.58 -7.52
CA THR A 38 4.36 0.29 -7.04
C THR A 38 4.19 0.16 -5.53
N ILE A 39 4.58 1.19 -4.76
CA ILE A 39 4.40 1.21 -3.30
C ILE A 39 2.90 1.09 -2.95
N ALA A 40 2.05 1.87 -3.63
CA ALA A 40 0.61 1.84 -3.43
C ALA A 40 0.00 0.47 -3.78
N SER A 41 0.53 -0.25 -4.78
CA SER A 41 0.06 -1.60 -5.11
C SER A 41 0.28 -2.61 -3.99
N ASP A 42 1.41 -2.52 -3.28
CA ASP A 42 1.69 -3.35 -2.11
C ASP A 42 0.81 -2.93 -0.92
N ALA A 43 0.72 -1.62 -0.65
CA ALA A 43 -0.03 -1.09 0.47
C ALA A 43 -1.55 -1.34 0.34
N VAL A 44 -2.11 -1.22 -0.87
CA VAL A 44 -3.53 -1.50 -1.12
C VAL A 44 -3.81 -2.99 -1.11
N ALA A 45 -2.90 -3.83 -1.61
CA ALA A 45 -3.04 -5.27 -1.47
C ALA A 45 -3.06 -5.69 0.01
N GLU A 46 -2.23 -5.06 0.85
CA GLU A 46 -2.24 -5.25 2.29
C GLU A 46 -3.56 -4.80 2.94
N ASP A 47 -4.09 -3.64 2.54
CA ASP A 47 -5.42 -3.21 3.02
C ASP A 47 -6.50 -4.22 2.64
N VAL A 48 -6.46 -4.76 1.41
CA VAL A 48 -7.38 -5.81 0.96
C VAL A 48 -7.17 -7.10 1.72
N ASP A 49 -5.93 -7.49 2.02
CA ASP A 49 -5.64 -8.66 2.85
C ASP A 49 -6.24 -8.51 4.26
N ILE A 50 -6.18 -7.31 4.87
CA ILE A 50 -6.83 -7.02 6.17
C ILE A 50 -8.35 -7.15 6.05
N MET A 51 -8.95 -6.49 5.04
CA MET A 51 -10.39 -6.48 4.83
C MET A 51 -10.94 -7.88 4.49
N ALA A 52 -10.17 -8.66 3.75
CA ALA A 52 -10.54 -9.99 3.28
C ALA A 52 -10.21 -11.08 4.33
N GLY A 53 -9.17 -10.91 5.15
CA GLY A 53 -8.77 -11.85 6.20
C GLY A 53 -9.79 -12.01 7.33
N MET A 54 -10.86 -11.22 7.32
CA MET A 54 -12.00 -11.34 8.22
C MET A 54 -12.98 -12.46 7.85
N ASP A 55 -12.84 -13.02 6.63
CA ASP A 55 -13.57 -14.19 6.15
C ASP A 55 -12.63 -15.40 5.98
N GLY A 56 -11.62 -15.54 6.84
CA GLY A 56 -10.84 -16.76 7.01
C GLY A 56 -9.75 -17.08 5.99
N GLU A 57 -9.74 -16.52 4.78
CA GLU A 57 -8.83 -17.05 3.74
C GLU A 57 -8.49 -16.03 2.64
N ILE A 58 -7.46 -15.20 2.83
CA ILE A 58 -6.57 -14.64 1.77
C ILE A 58 -5.36 -13.93 2.40
N GLY A 59 -4.20 -14.06 1.76
CA GLY A 59 -3.11 -13.08 1.85
C GLY A 59 -2.01 -13.34 2.88
N LEU A 60 -0.83 -12.75 2.62
CA LEU A 60 0.44 -12.93 3.34
C LEU A 60 0.44 -12.40 4.78
N LEU A 61 -0.67 -11.81 5.22
CA LEU A 61 -0.98 -11.44 6.58
C LEU A 61 -2.28 -12.16 6.90
N THR A 62 -2.20 -13.46 7.15
CA THR A 62 -3.40 -14.22 7.47
C THR A 62 -3.92 -13.71 8.80
N GLY A 63 -4.94 -12.86 8.74
CA GLY A 63 -5.71 -12.37 9.88
C GLY A 63 -6.54 -13.46 10.55
N SER A 64 -6.07 -14.72 10.55
CA SER A 64 -6.68 -15.92 11.17
C SER A 64 -6.75 -15.85 12.70
N ALA A 65 -7.00 -14.66 13.23
CA ALA A 65 -7.62 -14.42 14.53
C ALA A 65 -9.13 -14.25 14.39
N LEU A 66 -9.61 -13.73 13.25
CA LEU A 66 -11.03 -13.51 12.95
C LEU A 66 -11.60 -14.68 12.13
N VAL A 67 -11.35 -15.92 12.57
CA VAL A 67 -12.21 -17.03 12.14
C VAL A 67 -13.58 -16.77 12.77
N VAL A 68 -14.42 -16.03 12.07
CA VAL A 68 -15.86 -15.99 12.27
C VAL A 68 -16.47 -17.00 11.30
N ASP A 69 -16.03 -18.26 11.42
CA ASP A 69 -16.85 -19.36 10.94
C ASP A 69 -17.91 -19.59 12.00
N GLY A 70 -19.17 -19.47 11.58
CA GLY A 70 -20.38 -19.52 12.39
C GLY A 70 -20.57 -20.85 13.12
N ILE A 71 -19.77 -21.08 14.17
CA ILE A 71 -20.04 -22.07 15.20
C ILE A 71 -20.78 -21.35 16.34
N PRO A 72 -22.08 -21.57 16.52
CA PRO A 72 -22.82 -21.08 17.67
C PRO A 72 -22.09 -21.49 18.96
N GLY A 73 -21.70 -20.52 19.79
CA GLY A 73 -21.07 -20.79 21.09
C GLY A 73 -19.54 -20.93 21.10
N ARG A 74 -18.81 -20.50 20.06
CA ARG A 74 -17.35 -20.23 20.17
C ARG A 74 -17.05 -18.73 20.05
N PRO A 75 -17.11 -17.97 21.16
CA PRO A 75 -17.34 -16.52 21.14
C PRO A 75 -16.06 -15.66 21.17
N THR A 76 -14.89 -16.16 20.76
CA THR A 76 -13.63 -15.44 21.00
C THR A 76 -12.74 -15.39 19.77
N VAL A 77 -12.19 -14.19 19.51
CA VAL A 77 -11.04 -14.00 18.63
C VAL A 77 -9.87 -14.81 19.22
N SER A 78 -9.57 -15.97 18.63
CA SER A 78 -8.68 -16.96 19.23
C SER A 78 -7.30 -16.37 19.55
N GLY A 79 -6.87 -16.53 20.81
CA GLY A 79 -5.60 -16.03 21.32
C GLY A 79 -5.57 -14.54 21.64
N CYS A 80 -6.67 -13.80 21.47
CA CYS A 80 -6.75 -12.39 21.84
C CYS A 80 -7.35 -12.20 23.23
N ASN A 81 -6.80 -11.24 23.98
CA ASN A 81 -7.23 -10.95 25.34
C ASN A 81 -8.31 -9.86 25.31
N PHE A 82 -9.48 -10.16 25.88
CA PHE A 82 -10.52 -9.16 26.07
C PHE A 82 -10.22 -8.29 27.29
N ASN A 83 -10.14 -6.98 27.11
CA ASN A 83 -9.96 -6.02 28.19
C ASN A 83 -10.61 -4.68 27.81
N ALA A 84 -11.34 -4.07 28.75
CA ALA A 84 -11.97 -2.75 28.57
C ALA A 84 -12.80 -2.61 27.27
N GLY A 85 -13.58 -3.64 26.91
CA GLY A 85 -14.45 -3.60 25.73
C GLY A 85 -13.78 -3.90 24.39
N ARG A 86 -12.51 -4.31 24.38
CA ARG A 86 -11.76 -4.63 23.15
C ARG A 86 -10.93 -5.90 23.28
N PHE A 87 -10.72 -6.58 22.17
CA PHE A 87 -9.80 -7.71 22.04
C PHE A 87 -8.43 -7.20 21.59
N ALA A 88 -7.42 -7.34 22.44
CA ALA A 88 -6.03 -7.11 22.08
C ALA A 88 -5.40 -8.43 21.65
N CYS A 89 -4.98 -8.51 20.40
CA CYS A 89 -4.40 -9.73 19.86
C CYS A 89 -2.87 -9.72 19.94
N PRO A 90 -2.22 -10.86 20.22
CA PRO A 90 -0.79 -10.98 20.12
C PRO A 90 -0.28 -10.60 18.71
N PRO A 91 0.92 -9.98 18.63
CA PRO A 91 1.57 -9.69 17.37
C PRO A 91 1.72 -10.95 16.54
N ARG A 92 1.54 -10.83 15.22
CA ARG A 92 1.79 -11.92 14.26
C ARG A 92 2.96 -11.53 13.37
N ASN A 93 3.92 -12.45 13.22
CA ASN A 93 5.03 -12.26 12.31
C ASN A 93 4.81 -13.11 11.06
N GLN A 94 4.79 -12.47 9.90
CA GLN A 94 4.65 -13.17 8.62
C GLN A 94 5.46 -12.43 7.56
N GLN A 95 6.42 -13.12 6.96
CA GLN A 95 7.21 -12.62 5.82
C GLN A 95 7.92 -11.27 6.06
N GLY A 96 8.53 -11.12 7.24
CA GLY A 96 9.24 -9.90 7.62
C GLY A 96 8.35 -8.76 8.12
N LEU A 97 7.02 -8.96 8.14
CA LEU A 97 6.06 -8.03 8.69
C LEU A 97 5.53 -8.49 10.05
N THR A 98 5.41 -7.54 10.98
CA THR A 98 4.74 -7.65 12.27
C THR A 98 3.38 -7.00 12.17
N LEU A 99 2.33 -7.73 12.52
CA LEU A 99 0.93 -7.27 12.55
C LEU A 99 0.42 -7.21 14.00
N ASP A 100 0.15 -6.00 14.46
CA ASP A 100 -0.58 -5.72 15.70
C ASP A 100 -2.03 -5.37 15.39
N ARG A 101 -2.97 -5.87 16.19
CA ARG A 101 -4.39 -5.57 15.98
C ARG A 101 -5.19 -5.53 17.28
N THR A 102 -6.17 -4.64 17.29
CA THR A 102 -7.25 -4.64 18.29
C THR A 102 -8.61 -4.62 17.62
N VAL A 103 -9.57 -5.34 18.22
CA VAL A 103 -10.91 -5.54 17.66
C VAL A 103 -11.97 -5.19 18.70
N THR A 104 -13.01 -4.48 18.30
CA THR A 104 -14.21 -4.25 19.11
C THR A 104 -15.43 -4.68 18.31
N PHE A 105 -16.23 -5.58 18.86
CA PHE A 105 -17.56 -5.93 18.34
C PHE A 105 -18.59 -4.97 18.91
N LEU A 106 -19.46 -4.43 18.07
CA LEU A 106 -20.49 -3.48 18.46
C LEU A 106 -21.86 -3.96 18.00
N ASP A 107 -22.85 -3.85 18.88
CA ASP A 107 -24.24 -4.06 18.51
C ASP A 107 -24.83 -2.86 17.73
N ALA A 108 -26.12 -2.95 17.37
CA ALA A 108 -26.81 -1.88 16.64
C ALA A 108 -26.92 -0.56 17.42
N LEU A 109 -26.73 -0.58 18.75
CA LEU A 109 -26.73 0.60 19.61
C LEU A 109 -25.30 1.15 19.84
N GLY A 110 -24.28 0.49 19.29
CA GLY A 110 -22.87 0.85 19.49
C GLY A 110 -22.30 0.39 20.82
N ALA A 111 -22.95 -0.56 21.50
CA ALA A 111 -22.42 -1.13 22.73
C ALA A 111 -21.40 -2.24 22.41
N SER A 112 -20.28 -2.23 23.14
CA SER A 112 -19.24 -3.26 23.00
C SER A 112 -19.73 -4.62 23.47
N GLN A 113 -19.44 -5.65 22.67
CA GLN A 113 -19.77 -7.03 22.96
C GLN A 113 -18.51 -7.80 23.36
N VAL A 114 -18.64 -8.65 24.39
CA VAL A 114 -17.57 -9.53 24.89
C VAL A 114 -17.29 -10.72 23.96
N ALA A 115 -18.00 -10.78 22.85
CA ALA A 115 -18.04 -11.86 21.88
C ALA A 115 -18.62 -11.35 20.57
N TYR A 116 -18.25 -11.97 19.45
CA TYR A 116 -19.01 -11.83 18.22
C TYR A 116 -20.29 -12.65 18.31
N ASP A 117 -21.39 -12.09 17.81
CA ASP A 117 -22.68 -12.75 17.69
C ASP A 117 -23.31 -12.39 16.34
N ALA A 118 -23.62 -13.41 15.53
CA ALA A 118 -24.03 -13.23 14.14
C ALA A 118 -25.38 -12.52 13.95
N GLU A 119 -26.22 -12.48 15.00
CA GLU A 119 -27.54 -11.85 14.94
C GLU A 119 -27.49 -10.41 15.49
N THR A 120 -26.62 -10.15 16.47
CA THR A 120 -26.62 -8.89 17.22
C THR A 120 -25.42 -7.99 16.95
N THR A 121 -24.29 -8.52 16.45
CA THR A 121 -23.15 -7.69 16.05
C THR A 121 -23.49 -6.93 14.77
N ALA A 122 -23.61 -5.60 14.88
CA ALA A 122 -23.90 -4.74 13.74
C ALA A 122 -22.63 -4.19 13.07
N SER A 123 -21.56 -4.00 13.85
CA SER A 123 -20.29 -3.47 13.32
C SER A 123 -19.05 -3.95 14.08
N ILE A 124 -17.90 -3.83 13.42
CA ILE A 124 -16.57 -4.06 14.00
C ILE A 124 -15.76 -2.77 13.89
N GLN A 125 -15.08 -2.39 14.97
CA GLN A 125 -13.96 -1.46 14.92
C GLN A 125 -12.65 -2.25 14.97
N LEU A 126 -11.78 -2.00 14.01
CA LEU A 126 -10.51 -2.70 13.85
C LEU A 126 -9.37 -1.68 13.76
N SER A 127 -8.48 -1.72 14.74
CA SER A 127 -7.22 -1.01 14.71
C SER A 127 -6.13 -2.00 14.30
N VAL A 128 -5.33 -1.65 13.30
CA VAL A 128 -4.25 -2.48 12.76
C VAL A 128 -2.99 -1.65 12.63
N ARG A 129 -1.85 -2.20 13.04
CA ARG A 129 -0.53 -1.68 12.72
C ARG A 129 0.34 -2.75 12.08
N ILE A 130 0.98 -2.41 10.98
CA ILE A 130 1.86 -3.30 10.21
C ILE A 130 3.22 -2.66 10.09
N MET A 131 4.25 -3.37 10.52
CA MET A 131 5.63 -2.89 10.52
C MET A 131 6.58 -3.92 9.96
N GLY A 132 7.62 -3.50 9.25
CA GLY A 132 8.74 -4.37 8.91
C GLY A 132 9.29 -4.15 7.51
N ASP A 133 10.18 -5.05 7.10
CA ASP A 133 10.88 -4.92 5.83
C ASP A 133 10.12 -5.59 4.69
N VAL A 134 9.99 -4.88 3.58
CA VAL A 134 9.36 -5.37 2.36
C VAL A 134 10.36 -5.47 1.23
N ILE A 135 10.28 -6.57 0.49
CA ILE A 135 11.00 -6.81 -0.75
C ILE A 135 9.98 -7.25 -1.79
N ARG A 136 9.82 -6.48 -2.87
CA ARG A 136 8.84 -6.69 -3.93
C ARG A 136 9.46 -6.40 -5.29
N GLY A 137 9.98 -7.45 -5.93
CA GLY A 137 10.63 -7.30 -7.24
C GLY A 137 11.82 -6.35 -7.15
N ASN A 138 11.72 -5.20 -7.80
CA ASN A 138 12.76 -4.18 -7.84
C ASN A 138 12.66 -3.12 -6.73
N TRP A 139 11.64 -3.21 -5.87
CA TRP A 139 11.41 -2.30 -4.76
C TRP A 139 11.70 -2.95 -3.41
N THR A 140 12.35 -2.20 -2.51
CA THR A 140 12.56 -2.58 -1.10
C THR A 140 12.32 -1.39 -0.18
N GLY A 141 11.93 -1.62 1.06
CA GLY A 141 11.87 -0.56 2.08
C GLY A 141 11.42 -1.11 3.43
N THR A 142 11.38 -0.25 4.45
CA THR A 142 10.81 -0.58 5.77
C THR A 142 9.51 0.19 5.94
N VAL A 143 8.40 -0.52 6.17
CA VAL A 143 7.06 0.06 6.27
C VAL A 143 6.62 0.15 7.73
N ASP A 144 5.84 1.18 8.05
CA ASP A 144 5.03 1.29 9.26
C ASP A 144 3.68 1.90 8.89
N ARG A 145 2.62 1.11 9.00
CA ARG A 145 1.29 1.44 8.49
C ARG A 145 0.28 1.24 9.61
N SER A 146 -0.55 2.24 9.86
CA SER A 146 -1.67 2.14 10.80
C SER A 146 -3.01 2.27 10.08
N ARG A 147 -4.02 1.54 10.52
CA ARG A 147 -5.40 1.60 10.02
C ARG A 147 -6.38 1.57 11.17
N GLU A 148 -7.36 2.45 11.11
CA GLU A 148 -8.56 2.44 11.94
C GLU A 148 -9.75 2.23 11.01
N LEU A 149 -10.37 1.04 11.10
CA LEU A 149 -11.43 0.59 10.21
C LEU A 149 -12.73 0.39 10.98
N THR A 150 -13.83 0.82 10.38
CA THR A 150 -15.21 0.47 10.77
C THR A 150 -15.80 -0.42 9.69
N ILE A 151 -16.37 -1.53 10.10
CA ILE A 151 -16.90 -2.55 9.20
C ILE A 151 -18.34 -2.81 9.59
N THR A 152 -19.25 -2.73 8.61
CA THR A 152 -20.70 -2.87 8.81
C THR A 152 -21.27 -3.94 7.87
N GLY A 153 -22.53 -4.32 8.10
CA GLY A 153 -23.20 -5.40 7.36
C GLY A 153 -22.85 -6.77 7.93
N LEU A 154 -22.96 -6.91 9.25
CA LEU A 154 -22.55 -8.11 10.00
C LEU A 154 -23.72 -8.90 10.60
N ALA A 155 -24.97 -8.45 10.44
CA ALA A 155 -26.15 -9.04 11.07
C ALA A 155 -26.69 -10.30 10.34
N GLY A 156 -25.76 -11.11 9.81
CA GLY A 156 -25.98 -12.49 9.36
C GLY A 156 -26.72 -12.71 8.03
N THR A 157 -27.38 -11.70 7.45
CA THR A 157 -28.15 -11.86 6.20
C THR A 157 -27.53 -11.16 5.00
N GLU A 158 -26.50 -10.36 5.25
CA GLU A 158 -25.82 -9.57 4.26
C GLU A 158 -24.91 -10.43 3.39
N THR A 159 -24.90 -10.12 2.10
CA THR A 159 -23.98 -10.74 1.13
C THR A 159 -22.73 -9.91 0.90
N THR A 160 -22.66 -8.72 1.51
CA THR A 160 -21.52 -7.81 1.43
C THR A 160 -21.31 -7.08 2.74
N ARG A 161 -20.08 -6.68 3.00
CA ARG A 161 -19.70 -5.81 4.10
C ARG A 161 -19.16 -4.50 3.57
N THR A 162 -19.41 -3.42 4.30
CA THR A 162 -18.85 -2.11 3.94
C THR A 162 -17.74 -1.76 4.91
N VAL A 163 -16.59 -1.37 4.37
CA VAL A 163 -15.42 -0.95 5.12
C VAL A 163 -15.19 0.55 4.88
N ASN A 164 -15.14 1.28 5.99
CA ASN A 164 -14.75 2.68 6.03
C ASN A 164 -13.59 2.84 7.00
N GLY A 165 -12.71 3.80 6.77
CA GLY A 165 -11.61 3.99 7.69
C GLY A 165 -10.61 5.05 7.27
N SER A 166 -9.60 5.18 8.11
CA SER A 166 -8.48 6.06 7.87
C SER A 166 -7.20 5.46 8.42
N GLY A 167 -6.06 6.06 8.09
CA GLY A 167 -4.78 5.55 8.57
C GLY A 167 -3.62 6.46 8.25
N THR A 168 -2.46 6.05 8.73
CA THR A 168 -1.17 6.65 8.38
C THR A 168 -0.25 5.62 7.76
N GLU A 169 0.73 6.08 7.01
CA GLU A 169 1.81 5.25 6.51
C GLU A 169 3.13 5.99 6.53
N SER A 170 4.19 5.27 6.83
CA SER A 170 5.54 5.65 6.48
C SER A 170 6.25 4.50 5.78
N VAL A 171 7.16 4.88 4.87
CA VAL A 171 8.11 3.97 4.25
C VAL A 171 9.46 4.62 4.34
N SER A 172 10.39 4.00 5.06
CA SER A 172 11.76 4.47 5.19
C SER A 172 12.72 3.64 4.35
N GLY A 173 13.76 4.27 3.82
CA GLY A 173 14.76 3.62 2.98
C GLY A 173 14.16 2.96 1.73
N SER A 174 13.12 3.57 1.15
CA SER A 174 12.44 3.05 -0.03
C SER A 174 13.37 3.10 -1.23
N ARG A 175 13.83 1.95 -1.71
CA ARG A 175 14.76 1.83 -2.85
C ARG A 175 14.08 1.16 -4.03
N HIS A 176 14.15 1.81 -5.18
CA HIS A 176 13.73 1.29 -6.47
C HIS A 176 14.95 1.06 -7.34
N SER A 177 15.19 -0.19 -7.71
CA SER A 177 16.20 -0.58 -8.70
C SER A 177 15.59 -0.60 -10.10
N GLY A 178 16.34 -0.22 -11.12
CA GLY A 178 15.85 -0.29 -12.49
C GLY A 178 16.92 0.06 -13.50
N ASN A 179 16.75 -0.41 -14.74
CA ASN A 179 17.55 0.08 -15.85
C ASN A 179 17.23 1.56 -16.07
N SER A 180 18.27 2.40 -16.05
CA SER A 180 18.20 3.75 -16.57
C SER A 180 17.69 3.64 -18.01
N GLY A 181 16.52 4.20 -18.31
CA GLY A 181 15.95 4.23 -19.67
C GLY A 181 16.77 5.07 -20.67
N ASN A 182 18.01 5.42 -20.34
CA ASN A 182 19.00 5.91 -21.28
C ASN A 182 19.41 4.69 -22.12
N GLY A 183 19.19 4.69 -23.44
CA GLY A 183 19.41 3.56 -24.34
C GLY A 183 20.84 2.99 -24.44
N ASN A 184 21.76 3.32 -23.53
CA ASN A 184 23.00 2.61 -23.28
C ASN A 184 22.76 1.69 -22.08
N GLY A 185 22.62 0.38 -22.30
CA GLY A 185 22.30 -0.65 -21.29
C GLY A 185 23.34 -0.86 -20.18
N ASN A 186 23.89 0.21 -19.61
CA ASN A 186 24.86 0.26 -18.54
C ASN A 186 24.47 1.36 -17.55
N GLY A 187 23.51 1.05 -16.68
CA GLY A 187 23.14 1.91 -15.57
C GLY A 187 22.01 1.32 -14.77
N ASN A 188 22.33 0.54 -13.74
CA ASN A 188 21.37 0.25 -12.68
C ASN A 188 21.20 1.55 -11.87
N THR A 189 20.11 2.27 -12.10
CA THR A 189 19.80 3.45 -11.28
C THR A 189 19.05 2.97 -10.05
N THR A 190 19.60 3.26 -8.88
CA THR A 190 18.87 3.13 -7.62
C THR A 190 18.29 4.49 -7.27
N ARG A 191 16.97 4.55 -7.13
CA ARG A 191 16.27 5.73 -6.63
C ARG A 191 15.84 5.45 -5.20
N SER A 192 16.05 6.42 -4.32
CA SER A 192 15.76 6.28 -2.89
C SER A 192 14.89 7.43 -2.39
N TYR A 193 13.90 7.10 -1.56
CA TYR A 193 12.97 8.04 -0.97
C TYR A 193 12.57 7.58 0.43
N ASP A 194 12.21 8.55 1.27
CA ASP A 194 11.32 8.31 2.41
C ASP A 194 9.92 8.80 2.06
N LEU A 195 8.90 8.14 2.62
CA LEU A 195 7.51 8.46 2.39
C LEU A 195 6.79 8.59 3.73
N GLU A 196 5.94 9.60 3.84
CA GLU A 196 4.97 9.76 4.93
C GLU A 196 3.62 10.13 4.34
N GLY A 197 2.55 9.54 4.83
CA GLY A 197 1.23 9.78 4.25
C GLY A 197 0.06 9.41 5.13
N THR A 198 -1.12 9.78 4.63
CA THR A 198 -2.41 9.43 5.20
C THR A 198 -3.24 8.65 4.19
N VAL A 199 -4.12 7.81 4.72
CA VAL A 199 -5.04 6.95 3.98
C VAL A 199 -6.47 7.27 4.38
N VAL A 200 -7.37 7.31 3.40
CA VAL A 200 -8.82 7.29 3.60
C VAL A 200 -9.38 6.13 2.80
N ILE A 201 -10.16 5.29 3.48
CA ILE A 201 -10.89 4.15 2.92
C ILE A 201 -12.37 4.53 2.95
N SER A 202 -13.00 4.66 1.79
CA SER A 202 -14.39 5.12 1.68
C SER A 202 -15.23 4.10 0.93
N ASP A 203 -16.27 3.63 1.62
CA ASP A 203 -17.33 2.78 1.10
C ASP A 203 -16.81 1.57 0.31
N VAL A 204 -15.75 0.95 0.84
CA VAL A 204 -15.17 -0.25 0.23
C VAL A 204 -16.08 -1.43 0.52
N VAL A 205 -16.72 -1.95 -0.53
CA VAL A 205 -17.66 -3.06 -0.41
C VAL A 205 -16.93 -4.38 -0.64
N MET A 206 -16.83 -5.18 0.40
CA MET A 206 -16.29 -6.54 0.36
C MET A 206 -17.41 -7.55 0.19
N PRO A 207 -17.27 -8.58 -0.66
CA PRO A 207 -18.21 -9.69 -0.66
C PRO A 207 -18.08 -10.49 0.65
N VAL A 208 -19.19 -10.97 1.20
CA VAL A 208 -19.15 -12.04 2.21
C VAL A 208 -18.72 -13.31 1.49
N ARG A 209 -17.71 -14.01 2.03
CA ARG A 209 -17.21 -15.21 1.36
C ARG A 209 -18.22 -16.35 1.31
N GLY A 210 -18.17 -17.04 0.19
CA GLY A 210 -18.72 -18.37 -0.04
C GLY A 210 -17.88 -19.08 -1.11
N ASP A 211 -18.16 -20.36 -1.36
CA ASP A 211 -17.43 -21.15 -2.34
C ASP A 211 -17.36 -20.46 -3.72
N GLY A 212 -16.13 -20.28 -4.23
CA GLY A 212 -15.88 -19.69 -5.55
C GLY A 212 -16.04 -18.17 -5.64
N VAL A 213 -16.32 -17.47 -4.54
CA VAL A 213 -16.41 -16.00 -4.53
C VAL A 213 -15.01 -15.39 -4.44
N ALA A 214 -14.68 -14.55 -5.41
CA ALA A 214 -13.40 -13.86 -5.43
C ALA A 214 -13.28 -12.87 -4.25
N PRO A 215 -12.11 -12.75 -3.63
CA PRO A 215 -11.84 -11.98 -2.41
C PRO A 215 -11.78 -10.46 -2.63
N TRP A 216 -12.15 -9.98 -3.82
CA TRP A 216 -11.83 -8.63 -4.26
C TRP A 216 -12.94 -7.66 -3.87
N PRO A 217 -12.60 -6.43 -3.44
CA PRO A 217 -13.62 -5.44 -3.18
C PRO A 217 -14.41 -5.14 -4.45
N LEU A 218 -15.73 -5.16 -4.34
CA LEU A 218 -16.68 -4.96 -5.43
C LEU A 218 -16.73 -3.50 -5.89
N SER A 219 -16.58 -2.57 -4.95
CA SER A 219 -16.64 -1.13 -5.18
C SER A 219 -15.96 -0.34 -4.04
N GLY A 220 -15.99 0.99 -4.14
CA GLY A 220 -15.40 1.90 -3.17
C GLY A 220 -14.02 2.39 -3.57
N THR A 221 -13.40 3.17 -2.67
CA THR A 221 -12.12 3.82 -2.96
C THR A 221 -11.14 3.77 -1.80
N ILE A 222 -9.86 3.77 -2.14
CA ILE A 222 -8.77 4.10 -1.22
C ILE A 222 -8.05 5.30 -1.79
N THR A 223 -7.94 6.35 -0.99
CA THR A 223 -7.19 7.56 -1.31
C THR A 223 -6.00 7.68 -0.38
N ARG A 224 -4.82 7.92 -0.94
CA ARG A 224 -3.56 8.11 -0.21
C ARG A 224 -3.00 9.47 -0.55
N VAL A 225 -2.63 10.25 0.46
CA VAL A 225 -1.88 11.49 0.27
C VAL A 225 -0.52 11.29 0.89
N VAL A 226 0.52 11.29 0.06
CA VAL A 226 1.86 10.88 0.45
C VAL A 226 2.85 11.98 0.10
N THR A 227 3.61 12.42 1.09
CA THR A 227 4.79 13.27 0.92
C THR A 227 6.00 12.37 0.72
N ILE A 228 6.65 12.55 -0.43
CA ILE A 228 7.83 11.79 -0.83
C ILE A 228 9.03 12.72 -0.62
N THR A 229 10.01 12.26 0.13
CA THR A 229 11.26 12.96 0.41
C THR A 229 12.40 12.18 -0.25
N PRO A 230 12.88 12.59 -1.43
CA PRO A 230 14.04 11.97 -2.06
C PRO A 230 15.31 12.21 -1.24
N ASP A 231 16.27 11.29 -1.31
CA ASP A 231 17.60 11.47 -0.69
C ASP A 231 18.27 12.79 -1.13
N ALA A 232 18.04 13.17 -2.40
CA ALA A 232 18.49 14.43 -2.98
C ALA A 232 17.31 15.12 -3.69
N GLY A 233 16.90 16.28 -3.16
CA GLY A 233 15.84 17.11 -3.74
C GLY A 233 14.88 17.66 -2.68
N SER A 234 13.82 18.33 -3.14
CA SER A 234 12.76 18.84 -2.26
C SER A 234 11.64 17.81 -2.12
N PRO A 235 10.99 17.72 -0.94
CA PRO A 235 9.81 16.89 -0.76
C PRO A 235 8.69 17.26 -1.75
N VAL A 236 7.96 16.26 -2.22
CA VAL A 236 6.79 16.43 -3.10
C VAL A 236 5.60 15.64 -2.57
N THR A 237 4.44 16.28 -2.49
CA THR A 237 3.20 15.60 -2.11
C THR A 237 2.46 15.09 -3.34
N ARG A 238 2.00 13.84 -3.26
CA ARG A 238 1.26 13.16 -4.30
C ARG A 238 0.00 12.51 -3.75
N THR A 239 -1.06 12.50 -4.55
CA THR A 239 -2.32 11.81 -4.25
C THR A 239 -2.43 10.57 -5.12
N VAL A 240 -2.64 9.43 -4.49
CA VAL A 240 -3.00 8.17 -5.13
C VAL A 240 -4.48 7.90 -4.88
N VAL A 241 -5.26 7.64 -5.94
CA VAL A 241 -6.66 7.23 -5.81
C VAL A 241 -6.83 5.87 -6.48
N VAL A 242 -7.32 4.89 -5.74
CA VAL A 242 -7.65 3.55 -6.23
C VAL A 242 -9.16 3.37 -6.18
N THR A 243 -9.74 2.82 -7.25
CA THR A 243 -11.16 2.54 -7.34
C THR A 243 -11.37 1.05 -7.55
N PHE A 244 -12.15 0.42 -6.68
CA PHE A 244 -12.40 -1.02 -6.77
C PHE A 244 -13.53 -1.34 -7.76
N ASN A 245 -13.45 -2.54 -8.34
CA ASN A 245 -14.32 -2.98 -9.43
C ASN A 245 -14.61 -4.49 -9.40
N GLY A 246 -14.40 -5.16 -8.27
CA GLY A 246 -14.61 -6.61 -8.12
C GLY A 246 -13.50 -7.48 -8.70
N SER A 247 -12.33 -6.92 -9.03
CA SER A 247 -11.23 -7.67 -9.61
C SER A 247 -9.88 -7.40 -8.95
N ALA A 248 -8.92 -8.30 -9.15
CA ALA A 248 -7.52 -8.10 -8.73
C ALA A 248 -6.82 -6.96 -9.48
N ASN A 249 -7.35 -6.52 -10.64
CA ASN A 249 -6.74 -5.49 -11.48
C ASN A 249 -7.56 -4.20 -11.38
N VAL A 250 -7.13 -3.31 -10.50
CA VAL A 250 -7.89 -2.10 -10.16
C VAL A 250 -7.34 -0.87 -10.87
N PRO A 251 -8.20 0.03 -11.37
CA PRO A 251 -7.76 1.36 -11.80
C PRO A 251 -7.18 2.15 -10.62
N ALA A 252 -6.09 2.85 -10.90
CA ALA A 252 -5.53 3.84 -9.98
C ALA A 252 -5.08 5.09 -10.73
N THR A 253 -5.00 6.21 -10.02
CA THR A 253 -4.32 7.42 -10.49
C THR A 253 -3.27 7.86 -9.49
N VAL A 254 -2.15 8.40 -9.98
CA VAL A 254 -1.13 9.08 -9.17
C VAL A 254 -0.98 10.50 -9.71
N ASN A 255 -1.44 11.49 -8.96
CA ASN A 255 -1.58 12.88 -9.44
C ASN A 255 -2.27 12.99 -10.82
N GLY A 256 -3.28 12.15 -11.08
CA GLY A 256 -4.01 12.12 -12.34
C GLY A 256 -3.38 11.27 -13.45
N GLU A 257 -2.14 10.79 -13.30
CA GLU A 257 -1.56 9.81 -14.23
C GLU A 257 -2.17 8.41 -13.97
N ALA A 258 -2.62 7.72 -15.02
CA ALA A 258 -3.40 6.49 -14.90
C ALA A 258 -2.54 5.21 -14.84
N PHE A 259 -2.86 4.35 -13.88
CA PHE A 259 -2.23 3.05 -13.66
C PHE A 259 -3.28 1.95 -13.50
N THR A 260 -2.86 0.71 -13.70
CA THR A 260 -3.55 -0.49 -13.21
C THR A 260 -2.68 -1.09 -12.11
N LEU A 261 -3.27 -1.30 -10.94
CA LEU A 261 -2.63 -2.07 -9.87
C LEU A 261 -3.15 -3.50 -9.93
N ASN A 262 -2.23 -4.46 -9.93
CA ASN A 262 -2.54 -5.86 -9.74
C ASN A 262 -2.31 -6.20 -8.25
N LEU A 263 -3.40 -6.35 -7.51
CA LEU A 263 -3.37 -6.55 -6.06
C LEU A 263 -2.87 -7.95 -5.68
N ALA A 264 -3.18 -8.96 -6.49
CA ALA A 264 -2.70 -10.33 -6.28
C ALA A 264 -1.17 -10.44 -6.44
N ALA A 265 -0.62 -9.77 -7.45
CA ALA A 265 0.81 -9.77 -7.73
C ALA A 265 1.57 -8.66 -6.98
N ARG A 266 0.86 -7.73 -6.32
CA ARG A 266 1.40 -6.51 -5.70
C ARG A 266 2.30 -5.71 -6.66
N ARG A 267 1.76 -5.41 -7.84
CA ARG A 267 2.47 -4.72 -8.94
C ARG A 267 1.64 -3.60 -9.56
N ALA A 268 2.32 -2.62 -10.14
CA ALA A 268 1.70 -1.56 -10.93
C ALA A 268 2.12 -1.62 -12.40
N VAL A 269 1.21 -1.26 -13.30
CA VAL A 269 1.44 -1.10 -14.74
C VAL A 269 0.84 0.23 -15.17
N ARG A 270 1.54 0.99 -16.03
CA ARG A 270 0.97 2.21 -16.64
C ARG A 270 -0.12 1.83 -17.63
N ARG A 271 -1.22 2.59 -17.67
CA ARG A 271 -2.24 2.39 -18.72
C ARG A 271 -1.83 3.13 -19.99
N GLY A 272 -1.84 2.42 -21.12
CA GLY A 272 -1.58 3.01 -22.45
C GLY A 272 -0.13 2.90 -22.95
N GLN A 273 0.68 2.00 -22.40
CA GLN A 273 1.98 1.58 -22.94
C GLN A 273 2.04 0.07 -23.11
#